data_AF-A0A850BQ94-F1
#
_entry.id   AF-A0A850BQ94-F1
#
_cell.length_a   1.000
_cell.length_b   1.000
_cell.length_c   1.000
_cell.angle_alpha   90.00
_cell.angle_beta   90.00
_cell.angle_gamma   90.00
#
_symmetry.space_group_name_H-M   'P 1'
#
loop_
_entity.id
_entity.type
_entity.pdbx_description
1 polymer ?
#
loop_
_entity_poly.entity_id
_entity_poly.type
_entity_poly.pdbx_seq_one_letter_code
_entity_poly.pdbx_strand_id
1 'polypeptide(L)'
;MTWTSETVRHEIIRLLQHHIQGGAEVSETSHLVADLGIDSLGTMEVVADIEDTFKLTIPDDTLREINTVGDVAQAIETRLKQDGRLEG
;
A
#
# COMPACT_ATOMS: atom_id res chain seq x y z
N MET A 1 5.81 17.54 -2.36
CA MET A 1 4.41 17.10 -2.44
C MET A 1 4.04 16.56 -1.07
N THR A 2 2.93 17.05 -0.55
CA THR A 2 2.32 16.58 0.69
C THR A 2 1.21 15.59 0.34
N TRP A 3 1.05 14.60 1.19
CA TRP A 3 0.10 13.50 1.03
C TRP A 3 -0.90 13.55 2.18
N THR A 4 -2.15 13.23 1.92
CA THR A 4 -3.18 13.03 2.96
C THR A 4 -3.55 11.57 3.06
N SER A 5 -4.09 11.13 4.21
CA SER A 5 -4.59 9.77 4.41
C SER A 5 -5.53 9.31 3.28
N GLU A 6 -6.39 10.21 2.80
CA GLU A 6 -7.29 9.95 1.68
C GLU A 6 -6.55 9.71 0.36
N THR A 7 -5.53 10.52 0.05
CA THR A 7 -4.74 10.36 -1.18
C THR A 7 -3.84 9.13 -1.14
N VAL A 8 -3.23 8.84 0.01
CA VAL A 8 -2.41 7.65 0.22
C VAL A 8 -3.25 6.41 -0.03
N ARG A 9 -4.43 6.34 0.59
CA ARG A 9 -5.38 5.24 0.40
C ARG A 9 -5.80 5.10 -1.06
N HIS A 10 -6.18 6.19 -1.72
CA HIS A 10 -6.57 6.16 -3.12
C HIS A 10 -5.47 5.63 -4.03
N GLU A 11 -4.23 6.09 -3.83
CA GLU A 11 -3.11 5.65 -4.66
C GLU A 11 -2.77 4.17 -4.41
N ILE A 12 -2.79 3.72 -3.16
CA ILE A 12 -2.59 2.28 -2.84
C ILE A 12 -3.66 1.43 -3.51
N ILE A 13 -4.93 1.81 -3.40
CA ILE A 13 -6.04 1.10 -4.06
C ILE A 13 -5.82 1.07 -5.56
N ARG A 14 -5.40 2.18 -6.17
CA ARG A 14 -5.13 2.26 -7.60
C ARG A 14 -3.98 1.33 -8.03
N LEU A 15 -2.89 1.28 -7.26
CA LEU A 15 -1.76 0.39 -7.52
C LEU A 15 -2.16 -1.08 -7.36
N LEU A 16 -2.91 -1.41 -6.31
CA LEU A 16 -3.47 -2.75 -6.12
C LEU A 16 -4.41 -3.13 -7.27
N GLN A 17 -5.26 -2.21 -7.73
CA GLN A 17 -6.17 -2.41 -8.87
C GLN A 17 -5.47 -2.76 -10.18
N HIS A 18 -4.25 -2.28 -10.39
CA HIS A 18 -3.44 -2.67 -11.54
C HIS A 18 -2.96 -4.13 -11.44
N HIS A 19 -2.77 -4.64 -10.23
CA HIS A 19 -2.31 -6.01 -9.98
C HIS A 19 -3.44 -7.03 -9.85
N ILE A 20 -4.64 -6.60 -9.46
CA ILE A 20 -5.80 -7.49 -9.34
C ILE A 20 -6.55 -7.62 -10.67
N GLN A 21 -6.84 -8.87 -11.06
CA GLN A 21 -7.66 -9.15 -12.23
C GLN A 21 -9.12 -9.30 -11.81
N GLY A 22 -9.98 -8.33 -12.15
CA GLY A 22 -11.43 -8.53 -12.07
C GLY A 22 -12.26 -7.54 -11.26
N GLY A 23 -11.74 -6.34 -10.93
CA GLY A 23 -12.56 -5.29 -10.29
C GLY A 23 -13.05 -5.65 -8.88
N ALA A 24 -12.28 -6.48 -8.17
CA ALA A 24 -12.56 -6.79 -6.76
C ALA A 24 -12.60 -5.50 -5.93
N GLU A 25 -13.54 -5.44 -5.00
CA GLU A 25 -13.70 -4.30 -4.11
C GLU A 25 -12.58 -4.33 -3.07
N VAL A 26 -11.57 -3.48 -3.26
CA VAL A 26 -10.42 -3.38 -2.36
C VAL A 26 -10.83 -2.62 -1.11
N SER A 27 -10.97 -3.32 0.01
CA SER A 27 -11.21 -2.72 1.32
C SER A 27 -9.96 -2.74 2.19
N GLU A 28 -9.90 -1.89 3.22
CA GLU A 28 -8.78 -1.87 4.17
C GLU A 28 -8.60 -3.21 4.90
N THR A 29 -9.71 -3.91 5.12
CA THR A 29 -9.73 -5.24 5.75
C THR A 29 -9.47 -6.38 4.77
N SER A 30 -9.39 -6.09 3.47
CA SER A 30 -9.10 -7.10 2.45
C SER A 30 -7.66 -7.60 2.60
N HIS A 31 -7.51 -8.91 2.57
CA HIS A 31 -6.20 -9.55 2.61
C HIS A 31 -5.61 -9.57 1.21
N LEU A 32 -4.35 -9.13 1.07
CA LEU A 32 -3.67 -9.04 -0.22
C LEU A 32 -3.65 -10.42 -0.92
N VAL A 33 -3.22 -11.45 -0.19
CA VAL A 33 -3.12 -12.80 -0.75
C VAL A 33 -4.47 -13.52 -0.75
N ALA A 34 -5.18 -13.50 0.37
CA ALA A 34 -6.37 -14.34 0.55
C ALA A 34 -7.65 -13.79 -0.09
N ASP A 35 -7.79 -12.46 -0.17
CA ASP A 35 -9.00 -11.79 -0.68
C ASP A 35 -8.78 -11.25 -2.09
N LEU A 36 -7.64 -10.59 -2.31
CA LEU A 36 -7.30 -9.97 -3.60
C LEU A 36 -6.56 -10.91 -4.55
N GLY A 37 -6.09 -12.07 -4.07
CA GLY A 37 -5.34 -13.03 -4.88
C GLY A 37 -3.97 -12.51 -5.32
N ILE A 38 -3.39 -11.55 -4.60
CA ILE A 38 -2.06 -11.01 -4.88
C ILE A 38 -1.04 -12.00 -4.33
N ASP A 39 -0.34 -12.68 -5.23
CA ASP A 39 0.77 -13.56 -4.88
C ASP A 39 1.98 -12.79 -4.32
N SER A 40 2.95 -13.51 -3.76
CA SER A 40 4.18 -12.92 -3.21
C SER A 40 4.93 -12.00 -4.18
N LEU A 41 4.92 -12.32 -5.48
CA LEU A 41 5.48 -11.46 -6.53
C LEU A 41 4.68 -10.17 -6.70
N GLY A 42 3.35 -10.27 -6.74
CA GLY A 42 2.49 -9.10 -6.89
C GLY A 42 2.62 -8.13 -5.72
N THR A 43 2.77 -8.65 -4.50
CA THR A 43 3.07 -7.81 -3.34
C THR A 43 4.40 -7.08 -3.49
N MET A 44 5.46 -7.75 -3.97
CA MET A 44 6.75 -7.09 -4.23
C MET A 44 6.65 -6.00 -5.30
N GLU A 45 5.89 -6.23 -6.37
CA GLU A 45 5.69 -5.23 -7.43
C GLU A 45 4.89 -4.02 -6.93
N VAL A 46 3.79 -4.24 -6.23
CA VAL A 46 2.97 -3.17 -5.64
C VAL A 46 3.78 -2.34 -4.66
N VAL A 47 4.57 -3.00 -3.81
CA VAL A 47 5.48 -2.34 -2.86
C VAL A 47 6.52 -1.50 -3.60
N ALA A 48 7.15 -2.02 -4.64
CA ALA A 48 8.14 -1.28 -5.40
C ALA A 48 7.53 -0.02 -6.06
N ASP A 49 6.30 -0.12 -6.58
CA ASP A 49 5.59 1.02 -7.19
C ASP A 49 5.19 2.06 -6.14
N ILE A 50 4.76 1.62 -4.96
CA ILE A 50 4.53 2.44 -3.77
C ILE A 50 5.82 3.18 -3.36
N GLU A 51 6.93 2.45 -3.20
CA GLU A 51 8.21 3.02 -2.79
C GLU A 51 8.68 4.10 -3.77
N ASP A 52 8.53 3.87 -5.07
CA ASP A 52 8.86 4.88 -6.08
C ASP A 52 7.89 6.08 -6.07
N THR A 53 6.59 5.82 -5.96
CA THR A 53 5.54 6.86 -5.98
C THR A 53 5.68 7.79 -4.78
N PHE A 54 5.80 7.22 -3.59
CA PHE A 54 5.92 7.98 -2.35
C PHE A 54 7.36 8.40 -2.05
N LYS A 55 8.35 7.93 -2.81
CA LYS A 55 9.79 8.14 -2.57
C LYS A 55 10.15 7.77 -1.13
N LEU A 56 9.75 6.57 -0.71
CA LEU A 56 10.02 6.00 0.61
C LEU A 56 10.62 4.61 0.46
N THR A 57 11.11 4.05 1.57
CA THR A 57 11.63 2.67 1.61
C THR A 57 10.91 1.89 2.70
N ILE A 58 10.24 0.81 2.31
CA ILE A 58 9.55 -0.12 3.21
C ILE A 58 10.51 -1.26 3.55
N PRO A 59 10.86 -1.47 4.83
CA PRO A 59 11.76 -2.55 5.22
C PRO A 59 11.04 -3.89 5.10
N ASP A 60 11.82 -4.94 4.81
CA ASP A 60 11.33 -6.32 4.71
C ASP A 60 10.52 -6.78 5.93
N ASP A 61 10.87 -6.32 7.13
CA ASP A 61 10.12 -6.66 8.35
C ASP A 61 8.67 -6.15 8.27
N THR A 62 8.48 -4.89 7.87
CA THR A 62 7.14 -4.33 7.66
C THR A 62 6.41 -5.05 6.52
N LEU A 63 7.12 -5.45 5.46
CA LEU A 63 6.53 -6.23 4.37
C LEU A 63 6.04 -7.61 4.82
N ARG A 64 6.71 -8.25 5.80
CA ARG A 64 6.26 -9.52 6.38
C ARG A 64 5.07 -9.35 7.32
N GLU A 65 4.95 -8.18 7.96
CA GLU A 65 3.81 -7.85 8.82
C GLU A 65 2.58 -7.40 8.02
N ILE A 66 2.80 -6.91 6.79
CA ILE A 66 1.73 -6.53 5.88
C ILE A 66 0.95 -7.78 5.42
N ASN A 67 -0.31 -7.84 5.86
CA ASN A 67 -1.26 -8.89 5.46
C ASN A 67 -2.48 -8.31 4.73
N THR A 68 -2.85 -7.08 5.10
CA THR A 68 -4.05 -6.39 4.62
C THR A 68 -3.71 -5.09 3.93
N VAL A 69 -4.65 -4.56 3.15
CA VAL A 69 -4.50 -3.25 2.51
C VAL A 69 -4.39 -2.13 3.56
N GLY A 70 -5.11 -2.26 4.68
CA GLY A 70 -5.03 -1.35 5.81
C GLY A 70 -3.63 -1.28 6.42
N ASP A 71 -2.96 -2.43 6.57
CA ASP A 71 -1.56 -2.47 7.03
C ASP A 71 -0.62 -1.71 6.09
N VAL A 72 -0.77 -1.89 4.78
CA VAL A 72 0.03 -1.16 3.77
C VAL A 72 -0.19 0.34 3.92
N ALA A 73 -1.45 0.76 3.97
CA ALA A 73 -1.81 2.17 4.12
C ALA A 73 -1.22 2.77 5.38
N GLN A 74 -1.43 2.10 6.52
CA GLN A 74 -0.93 2.56 7.81
C GLN A 74 0.60 2.63 7.86
N ALA A 75 1.29 1.65 7.26
CA ALA A 75 2.75 1.65 7.16
C ALA A 75 3.25 2.87 6.38
N ILE A 76 2.65 3.16 5.22
CA ILE A 76 3.01 4.30 4.38
C ILE A 76 2.69 5.62 5.07
N GLU A 77 1.50 5.77 5.64
CA GLU A 77 1.11 6.97 6.38
C GLU A 77 2.08 7.25 7.53
N THR A 78 2.46 6.22 8.28
CA THR A 78 3.43 6.34 9.37
C THR A 78 4.77 6.86 8.86
N ARG A 79 5.26 6.34 7.72
CA ARG A 79 6.52 6.79 7.10
C ARG A 79 6.43 8.22 6.58
N LEU A 80 5.36 8.56 5.87
CA LEU A 80 5.14 9.92 5.36
C LEU A 80 5.05 10.93 6.50
N LYS A 81 4.43 10.54 7.62
CA LYS A 81 4.34 11.38 8.82
C LYS A 81 5.71 11.60 9.46
N GLN A 82 6.54 10.56 9.54
CA GLN A 82 7.93 10.67 10.01
C GLN A 82 8.77 11.58 9.12
N ASP A 83 8.54 11.56 7.80
CA ASP A 83 9.22 12.40 6.82
C ASP A 83 8.67 13.84 6.77
N GLY A 84 7.60 14.14 7.52
CA GLY A 84 6.92 15.45 7.49
C GLY A 84 6.17 15.72 6.18
N ARG A 85 5.86 14.68 5.42
CA ARG A 85 5.17 14.73 4.13
C ARG A 85 3.70 14.30 4.20
N LEU A 86 3.24 13.87 5.37
CA LEU A 86 1.81 13.61 5.62
C LEU A 86 1.15 14.88 6.18
N GLU A 87 0.21 15.43 5.44
CA GLU A 87 -0.76 16.41 5.93
C GLU A 87 -1.98 15.66 6.49
N GLY A 88 -2.34 16.00 7.72
CA GLY A 88 -3.48 15.41 8.45
C GLY A 88 -4.65 16.38 8.56
#